data_AF-A0A670KAR9-F1
#
_entry.id   AF-A0A670KAR9-F1
#
_cell.length_a   1.000
_cell.length_b   1.000
_cell.length_c   1.000
_cell.angle_alpha   90.00
_cell.angle_beta   90.00
_cell.angle_gamma   90.00
#
_symmetry.space_group_name_H-M   'P 1'
#
loop_
_entity.id
_entity.type
_entity.pdbx_description
1 polymer ?
#
loop_
_entity_poly.entity_id
_entity_poly.type
_entity_poly.pdbx_seq_one_letter_code
_entity_poly.pdbx_strand_id
1 'polypeptide(L)'
;MKTLHLLSFCLLMVANETRKFEDCELFYKLRDLGLDGFRGIDVKQWICLVSHTSGFNTSALNVGPTASNYGIFLLSGRWWCRDAKTLDTRNHCNLSCGGKNEVPILTLTC
;
A
#
# COMPACT_ATOMS: atom_id res chain seq x y z
N MET A 1 22.92 -18.91 -24.01
CA MET A 1 23.07 -18.47 -22.59
C MET A 1 22.84 -16.97 -22.40
N LYS A 2 23.36 -16.08 -23.27
CA LYS A 2 23.17 -14.61 -23.17
C LYS A 2 21.69 -14.16 -23.23
N THR A 3 20.90 -14.76 -24.10
CA THR A 3 19.46 -14.50 -24.24
C THR A 3 18.65 -14.90 -23.00
N LEU A 4 19.06 -15.94 -22.29
CA LEU A 4 18.39 -16.39 -21.06
C LEU A 4 18.63 -15.42 -19.89
N HIS A 5 19.84 -14.86 -19.78
CA HIS A 5 20.15 -13.82 -18.80
C HIS A 5 19.41 -12.51 -19.09
N LEU A 6 19.28 -12.12 -20.36
CA LEU A 6 18.52 -10.93 -20.77
C LEU A 6 17.01 -11.10 -20.50
N LEU A 7 16.44 -12.27 -20.80
CA LEU A 7 15.05 -12.59 -20.46
C LEU A 7 14.82 -12.61 -18.94
N SER A 8 15.74 -13.20 -18.18
CA SER A 8 15.69 -13.21 -16.71
C SER A 8 15.77 -11.79 -16.12
N PHE A 9 16.61 -10.92 -16.68
CA PHE A 9 16.73 -9.53 -16.23
C PHE A 9 15.48 -8.71 -16.57
N CYS A 10 14.90 -8.88 -17.77
CA CYS A 10 13.62 -8.25 -18.12
C CYS A 10 12.47 -8.69 -17.19
N LEU A 11 12.39 -9.98 -16.85
CA LEU A 11 11.37 -10.49 -15.93
C LEU A 11 11.48 -9.89 -14.52
N LEU A 12 12.71 -9.58 -14.06
CA LEU A 12 12.95 -8.94 -12.76
C LEU A 12 12.51 -7.47 -12.73
N MET A 13 12.64 -6.74 -13.85
CA MET A 13 12.24 -5.33 -13.94
C MET A 13 10.71 -5.16 -13.89
N VAL A 14 9.97 -6.02 -14.58
CA VAL A 14 8.48 -6.03 -14.55
C VAL A 14 7.95 -6.27 -13.13
N ALA A 15 8.73 -6.92 -12.28
CA ALA A 15 8.31 -7.30 -10.95
C ALA A 15 8.27 -6.12 -9.95
N ASN A 16 8.79 -4.92 -10.26
CA ASN A 16 8.98 -3.86 -9.26
C ASN A 16 8.32 -2.52 -9.63
N GLU A 17 7.19 -2.55 -10.34
CA GLU A 17 6.39 -1.36 -10.65
C GLU A 17 5.89 -0.69 -9.36
N THR A 18 6.47 0.47 -9.05
CA THR A 18 6.08 1.31 -7.92
C THR A 18 4.97 2.24 -8.39
N ARG A 19 3.70 1.95 -8.09
CA ARG A 19 2.58 2.78 -8.58
C ARG A 19 2.40 4.03 -7.70
N LYS A 20 2.34 5.20 -8.33
CA LYS A 20 1.83 6.43 -7.74
C LYS A 20 0.52 6.79 -8.42
N PHE A 21 -0.53 7.04 -7.63
CA PHE A 21 -1.80 7.50 -8.18
C PHE A 21 -1.76 9.00 -8.48
N GLU A 22 -2.48 9.42 -9.52
CA GLU A 22 -2.90 10.83 -9.62
C GLU A 22 -4.03 11.13 -8.63
N ASP A 23 -4.19 12.40 -8.24
CA ASP A 23 -5.15 12.82 -7.23
C ASP A 23 -6.60 12.45 -7.62
N CYS A 24 -7.05 12.89 -8.80
CA CYS A 24 -8.38 12.57 -9.33
C CYS A 24 -8.58 11.06 -9.55
N GLU A 25 -7.54 10.36 -9.97
CA GLU A 25 -7.58 8.91 -10.19
C GLU A 25 -7.87 8.18 -8.86
N LEU A 26 -7.13 8.55 -7.80
CA LEU A 26 -7.35 7.98 -6.48
C LEU A 26 -8.72 8.39 -5.92
N PHE A 27 -9.15 9.64 -6.13
CA PHE A 27 -10.45 10.12 -5.66
C PHE A 27 -11.59 9.26 -6.19
N TYR A 28 -11.62 9.03 -7.51
CA TYR A 28 -12.65 8.21 -8.12
C TYR A 28 -12.55 6.76 -7.66
N LYS A 29 -11.34 6.22 -7.55
CA LYS A 29 -11.12 4.86 -7.08
C LYS A 29 -11.61 4.66 -5.63
N LEU A 30 -11.36 5.61 -4.73
CA LEU A 30 -11.84 5.58 -3.34
C LEU A 30 -13.36 5.68 -3.27
N ARG A 31 -13.96 6.57 -4.07
CA ARG A 31 -15.42 6.72 -4.14
C ARG A 31 -16.10 5.45 -4.66
N ASP A 32 -15.57 4.85 -5.73
CA ASP A 32 -16.09 3.62 -6.32
C ASP A 32 -15.97 2.43 -5.35
N LEU A 33 -15.06 2.52 -4.38
CA LEU A 33 -14.91 1.56 -3.29
C LEU A 33 -15.76 1.87 -2.05
N GLY A 34 -16.66 2.86 -2.14
CA GLY A 34 -17.63 3.17 -1.09
C GLY A 34 -17.06 3.93 0.10
N LEU A 35 -15.92 4.61 -0.08
CA LEU A 35 -15.26 5.35 1.00
C LEU A 35 -15.79 6.76 1.21
N ASP A 36 -16.57 7.25 0.25
CA ASP A 36 -17.25 8.52 0.39
C ASP A 36 -18.37 8.40 1.43
N GLY A 37 -18.16 9.01 2.61
CA GLY A 37 -19.05 8.91 3.76
C GLY A 37 -18.84 7.68 4.64
N PHE A 38 -17.86 6.81 4.34
CA PHE A 38 -17.56 5.65 5.18
C PHE A 38 -17.15 6.10 6.58
N ARG A 39 -17.89 5.64 7.60
CA ARG A 39 -17.75 6.09 9.00
C ARG A 39 -17.80 7.62 9.16
N GLY A 40 -18.53 8.31 8.27
CA GLY A 40 -18.66 9.77 8.29
C GLY A 40 -17.46 10.53 7.74
N ILE A 41 -16.55 9.86 7.03
CA ILE A 41 -15.34 10.47 6.43
C ILE A 41 -15.58 10.70 4.94
N ASP A 42 -15.44 11.95 4.49
CA ASP A 42 -15.53 12.34 3.08
C ASP A 42 -14.30 11.84 2.31
N VAL A 43 -14.48 11.42 1.05
CA VAL A 43 -13.38 11.00 0.15
C VAL A 43 -12.24 12.02 0.07
N LYS A 44 -12.52 13.33 0.17
CA LYS A 44 -11.50 14.40 0.21
C LYS A 44 -10.60 14.32 1.44
N GLN A 45 -11.12 13.83 2.56
CA GLN A 45 -10.32 13.63 3.78
C GLN A 45 -9.37 12.44 3.59
N TRP A 46 -9.83 11.37 2.94
CA TRP A 46 -8.96 10.25 2.55
C TRP A 46 -7.85 10.68 1.60
N ILE A 47 -8.17 11.54 0.61
CA ILE A 47 -7.18 12.14 -0.29
C ILE A 47 -6.15 12.98 0.49
N CYS A 48 -6.60 13.85 1.39
CA CYS A 48 -5.71 14.66 2.21
C CYS A 48 -4.76 13.80 3.06
N LEU A 49 -5.28 12.73 3.68
CA LEU A 49 -4.50 11.76 4.44
C LEU A 49 -3.41 11.11 3.56
N VAL A 50 -3.78 10.59 2.40
CA VAL A 50 -2.84 9.91 1.50
C VAL A 50 -1.78 10.88 0.97
N SER A 51 -2.16 12.11 0.64
CA SER A 51 -1.22 13.15 0.18
C SER A 51 -0.11 13.41 1.20
N HIS A 52 -0.46 13.55 2.48
CA HIS A 52 0.51 13.85 3.54
C HIS A 52 1.28 12.64 4.07
N THR A 53 0.72 11.43 3.96
CA THR A 53 1.36 10.22 4.49
C THR A 53 2.28 9.56 3.46
N SER A 54 1.76 9.28 2.26
CA SER A 54 2.49 8.51 1.25
C SER A 54 2.80 9.29 -0.02
N GLY A 55 2.23 10.48 -0.20
CA GLY A 55 2.33 11.23 -1.46
C GLY A 55 1.78 10.43 -2.63
N PHE A 56 0.66 9.72 -2.40
CA PHE A 56 -0.02 8.84 -3.36
C PHE A 56 0.78 7.61 -3.80
N ASN A 57 1.89 7.29 -3.14
CA ASN A 57 2.75 6.16 -3.49
C ASN A 57 2.26 4.85 -2.83
N THR A 58 1.84 3.89 -3.65
CA THR A 58 1.38 2.56 -3.21
C THR A 58 2.48 1.70 -2.58
N SER A 59 3.75 2.04 -2.82
CA SER A 59 4.91 1.38 -2.22
C SER A 59 5.59 2.25 -1.16
N ALA A 60 4.90 3.26 -0.62
CA ALA A 60 5.46 4.07 0.47
C ALA A 60 5.88 3.20 1.65
N LEU A 61 7.03 3.53 2.23
CA LEU A 61 7.62 2.82 3.36
C LEU A 61 8.14 3.85 4.36
N ASN A 62 7.69 3.74 5.60
CA ASN A 62 8.25 4.48 6.72
C ASN A 62 8.88 3.48 7.69
N VAL A 63 10.22 3.49 7.77
CA VAL A 63 10.97 2.56 8.61
C VAL A 63 11.09 3.11 10.02
N GLY A 64 10.44 2.42 10.97
CA GLY A 64 10.61 2.68 12.39
C GLY A 64 11.61 1.72 13.05
N PRO A 65 12.07 2.05 14.28
CA PRO A 65 13.05 1.23 15.00
C PRO A 65 12.49 -0.11 15.49
N THR A 66 11.17 -0.20 15.66
CA THR A 66 10.50 -1.41 16.18
C THR A 66 9.53 -2.04 15.18
N ALA A 67 8.93 -1.24 14.31
CA ALA A 67 8.03 -1.68 13.26
C ALA A 67 8.06 -0.66 12.12
N SER A 68 7.80 -1.12 10.89
CA SER A 68 7.67 -0.26 9.72
C SER A 68 6.21 -0.08 9.33
N ASN A 69 5.92 0.98 8.58
CA ASN A 69 4.59 1.28 8.03
C ASN A 69 4.62 1.23 6.50
N TYR A 70 3.56 0.70 5.89
CA TYR A 70 3.58 0.27 4.48
C TYR A 70 2.40 0.79 3.66
N GLY A 71 2.68 1.10 2.40
CA GLY A 71 1.69 1.36 1.36
C GLY A 71 1.03 2.73 1.43
N ILE A 72 -0.01 2.91 0.62
CA ILE A 72 -0.66 4.20 0.39
C ILE A 72 -1.25 4.84 1.66
N PHE A 73 -1.64 4.03 2.64
CA PHE A 73 -2.16 4.45 3.94
C PHE A 73 -1.16 4.30 5.09
N LEU A 74 0.09 3.89 4.82
CA LEU A 74 1.10 3.60 5.84
C LEU A 74 0.58 2.68 6.98
N LEU A 75 0.03 1.51 6.62
CA LEU A 75 -0.41 0.51 7.59
C LEU A 75 0.77 -0.03 8.40
N SER A 76 0.64 -0.05 9.72
CA SER A 76 1.68 -0.52 10.63
C SER A 76 1.86 -2.05 10.63
N GLY A 77 3.10 -2.50 10.45
CA GLY A 77 3.50 -3.92 10.54
C GLY A 77 3.41 -4.51 11.95
N ARG A 78 3.26 -3.68 12.99
CA ARG A 78 3.01 -4.15 14.37
C ARG A 78 1.55 -4.50 14.61
N TRP A 79 0.62 -3.79 13.99
CA TRP A 79 -0.80 -3.89 14.33
C TRP A 79 -1.64 -4.51 13.23
N TRP A 80 -1.44 -4.07 11.99
CA TRP A 80 -2.40 -4.27 10.91
C TRP A 80 -1.99 -5.37 9.95
N CYS A 81 -0.72 -5.39 9.53
CA CYS A 81 -0.20 -6.37 8.58
C CYS A 81 1.03 -7.11 9.15
N ARG A 82 1.38 -8.25 8.55
CA ARG A 82 2.57 -9.04 8.91
C ARG A 82 3.71 -8.74 7.95
N ASP A 83 4.84 -8.30 8.49
CA ASP A 83 6.12 -8.23 7.78
C ASP A 83 7.12 -9.24 8.37
N ALA A 84 8.31 -9.35 7.75
CA ALA A 84 9.35 -10.26 8.22
C ALA A 84 10.23 -9.67 9.36
N LYS A 85 10.09 -8.38 9.67
CA LYS A 85 11.01 -7.64 10.56
C LYS A 85 10.42 -7.46 11.97
N THR A 86 9.10 -7.44 12.08
CA THR A 86 8.37 -7.11 13.29
C THR A 86 8.00 -8.40 14.04
N LEU A 87 8.70 -8.65 15.16
CA LEU A 87 8.56 -9.90 15.93
C LEU A 87 7.16 -10.08 16.55
N ASP A 88 6.55 -9.01 17.07
CA ASP A 88 5.29 -9.05 17.82
C ASP A 88 4.10 -8.47 17.02
N THR A 89 3.92 -8.92 15.77
CA THR A 89 2.80 -8.43 14.93
C THR A 89 1.45 -9.01 15.36
N ARG A 90 0.44 -8.15 15.53
CA ARG A 90 -0.96 -8.55 15.78
C ARG A 90 -1.70 -8.98 14.52
N ASN A 91 -1.33 -8.40 13.38
CA ASN A 91 -1.91 -8.69 12.06
C ASN A 91 -3.45 -8.71 12.06
N HIS A 92 -4.10 -7.65 12.57
CA HIS A 92 -5.56 -7.57 12.64
C HIS A 92 -6.27 -7.73 11.29
N CYS A 93 -5.59 -7.38 10.20
CA CYS A 93 -6.11 -7.49 8.84
C CYS A 93 -5.82 -8.84 8.18
N ASN A 94 -5.09 -9.74 8.86
CA ASN A 94 -4.68 -11.05 8.37
C ASN A 94 -4.02 -11.02 6.97
N LEU A 95 -3.08 -10.08 6.75
CA LEU A 95 -2.43 -9.89 5.45
C LEU A 95 -0.92 -9.61 5.57
N SER A 96 -0.18 -9.86 4.49
CA SER A 96 1.25 -9.54 4.42
C SER A 96 1.47 -8.07 4.05
N CYS A 97 2.38 -7.39 4.72
CA CYS A 97 2.76 -6.02 4.36
C CYS A 97 3.47 -5.99 3.00
N GLY A 98 3.12 -5.04 2.13
CA GLY A 98 3.81 -4.83 0.86
C GLY A 98 3.56 -5.89 -0.22
N GLY A 99 2.46 -6.63 -0.14
CA GLY A 99 2.04 -7.55 -1.21
C GLY A 99 1.79 -6.82 -2.54
N LYS A 100 2.19 -7.45 -3.66
CA LYS A 100 1.94 -6.99 -5.04
C LYS A 100 0.51 -7.24 -5.53
N ASN A 101 -0.28 -7.96 -4.74
CA ASN A 101 -1.71 -7.79 -4.80
C ASN A 101 -1.89 -6.35 -4.38
N GLU A 102 -2.21 -5.47 -5.33
CA GLU A 102 -2.67 -4.09 -5.11
C GLU A 102 -3.02 -3.96 -3.64
N VAL A 103 -2.31 -3.15 -2.82
CA VAL A 103 -2.81 -2.83 -1.47
C VAL A 103 -4.21 -2.36 -1.78
N PRO A 104 -5.23 -3.22 -1.60
CA PRO A 104 -6.38 -2.99 -2.40
C PRO A 104 -6.94 -1.83 -1.62
N ILE A 105 -7.25 -0.77 -2.34
CA ILE A 105 -7.89 0.39 -1.71
C ILE A 105 -9.12 -0.11 -0.88
N LEU A 106 -9.58 -1.35 -1.14
CA LEU A 106 -10.39 -2.30 -0.34
C LEU A 106 -9.86 -2.77 1.04
N THR A 107 -8.82 -2.24 1.66
CA THR A 107 -8.45 -2.58 3.06
C THR A 107 -8.64 -1.43 4.04
N LEU A 108 -9.60 -0.56 3.75
CA LEU A 108 -10.30 0.18 4.81
C LEU A 108 -11.31 -0.70 5.57
N THR A 109 -11.44 -1.97 5.15
CA THR A 109 -11.93 -3.08 5.96
C THR A 109 -10.77 -4.03 6.29
N CYS A 110 -9.85 -3.55 7.11
CA CYS A 110 -9.79 -4.19 8.42
C CYS A 110 -10.94 -3.55 9.22
#